data_AF-A0A135VI43-F1
#
_entry.id   AF-A0A135VI43-F1
#
_cell.length_a   1.000
_cell.length_b   1.000
_cell.length_c   1.000
_cell.angle_alpha   90.00
_cell.angle_beta   90.00
_cell.angle_gamma   90.00
#
_symmetry.space_group_name_H-M   'P 1'
#
loop_
_entity.id
_entity.type
_entity.pdbx_description
1 polymer ?
#
loop_
_entity_poly.entity_id
_entity_poly.type
_entity_poly.pdbx_seq_one_letter_code
_entity_poly.pdbx_strand_id
1 'polypeptide(L)'
;MLLMIQFFDSLLNGILIVLFLFLACIAIGLACSGGKIPKEETIPTSVMREIGVQQEKRPSPTISWREIPRDPIRRRTVQPQRPIPGVSHAIKQVHRPPALSEKKVKALRGGEFVGNRMRFKVKVVNETPYMITDVTVYLLSYPKESLRLAGKEDDCQFSKIEPGGFRSPTFDFIPTQDCVRGDIVAGVSYVDMTGKAHTLSTEPFVIRSVCDLLIPDQVTPEDFALKLQSYEHGEIVIKVVEWTPKEMFEKALRIMDECNFYEVSSNLDVKEGIVFGNLNGLAKGKYTGKAVSVEIRITGPLGQKGASCTIRVSGEDQAMILPAIDDLKERLSAWLCPMCASPLTLDNVEKLRDGKVVVCPFCSVSIGR
;
A
#
# COMPACT_ATOMS: atom_id res chain seq x y z
N MET A 1 -36.38 -44.06 39.74
CA MET A 1 -36.39 -42.68 39.20
C MET A 1 -35.25 -42.44 38.20
N LEU A 2 -33.97 -42.70 38.53
CA LEU A 2 -32.84 -42.55 37.59
C LEU A 2 -32.97 -43.37 36.29
N LEU A 3 -33.45 -44.62 36.36
CA LEU A 3 -33.67 -45.46 35.17
C LEU A 3 -34.78 -44.95 34.25
N MET A 4 -35.78 -44.24 34.78
CA MET A 4 -36.82 -43.63 33.94
C MET A 4 -36.30 -42.40 33.18
N ILE A 5 -35.39 -41.64 33.79
CA ILE A 5 -34.80 -40.44 33.15
C ILE A 5 -33.91 -40.87 31.97
N GLN A 6 -33.07 -41.89 32.15
CA GLN A 6 -32.22 -42.40 31.05
C GLN A 6 -33.02 -42.99 29.89
N PHE A 7 -34.17 -43.62 30.18
CA PHE A 7 -35.05 -44.14 29.13
C PHE A 7 -35.73 -43.00 28.35
N PHE A 8 -36.10 -41.92 29.03
CA PHE A 8 -36.72 -40.75 28.40
C PHE A 8 -35.75 -40.00 27.49
N ASP A 9 -34.49 -39.83 27.91
CA ASP A 9 -33.44 -39.19 27.08
C ASP A 9 -33.13 -40.00 25.83
N SER A 10 -33.09 -41.34 25.93
CA SER A 10 -32.87 -42.22 24.78
C SER A 10 -34.04 -42.18 23.79
N LEU A 11 -35.28 -42.11 24.30
CA LEU A 11 -36.48 -41.98 23.48
C LEU A 11 -36.52 -40.63 22.76
N LEU A 12 -36.19 -39.54 23.46
CA LEU A 12 -36.19 -38.17 22.91
C LEU A 12 -35.12 -38.01 21.83
N ASN A 13 -33.92 -38.54 22.05
CA ASN A 13 -32.86 -38.56 21.04
C ASN A 13 -33.24 -39.38 19.80
N GLY A 14 -33.92 -40.53 19.99
CA GLY A 14 -34.44 -41.33 18.89
C GLY A 14 -35.45 -40.56 18.03
N ILE A 15 -36.40 -39.84 18.66
CA ILE A 15 -37.40 -39.03 17.95
C ILE A 15 -36.75 -37.87 17.20
N LEU A 16 -35.76 -37.20 17.80
CA LEU A 16 -35.03 -36.10 17.15
C LEU A 16 -34.28 -36.56 15.89
N ILE A 17 -33.64 -37.72 15.93
CA ILE A 17 -32.93 -38.28 14.76
C ILE A 17 -33.91 -38.59 13.62
N VAL A 18 -35.06 -39.19 13.92
CA VAL A 18 -36.09 -39.50 12.90
C VAL A 18 -36.66 -38.22 12.29
N LEU A 19 -36.90 -37.19 13.11
CA LEU A 19 -37.38 -35.89 12.64
C LEU A 19 -36.35 -35.23 11.69
N PHE A 20 -35.06 -35.30 12.03
CA PHE A 20 -33.99 -34.72 11.22
C PHE A 20 -33.85 -35.41 9.85
N LEU A 21 -33.94 -36.75 9.83
CA LEU A 21 -33.92 -37.53 8.59
C LEU A 21 -35.13 -37.22 7.70
N PHE A 22 -36.31 -37.04 8.30
CA PHE A 22 -37.52 -36.68 7.56
C PHE A 22 -37.41 -35.29 6.90
N LEU A 23 -36.89 -34.30 7.64
CA LEU A 23 -36.64 -32.95 7.11
C LEU A 23 -35.59 -32.94 6.00
N ALA A 24 -34.52 -33.74 6.13
CA ALA A 24 -33.51 -33.90 5.09
C ALA A 24 -34.10 -34.49 3.79
N CYS A 25 -34.98 -35.49 3.90
CA CYS A 25 -35.68 -36.05 2.74
C CYS A 25 -36.59 -35.02 2.03
N ILE A 26 -37.29 -34.16 2.78
CA ILE A 26 -38.11 -33.08 2.22
C ILE A 26 -37.24 -32.06 1.48
N ALA A 27 -36.11 -31.66 2.06
CA ALA A 27 -35.19 -30.71 1.44
C ALA A 27 -34.62 -31.24 0.11
N ILE A 28 -34.27 -32.53 0.05
CA ILE A 28 -33.79 -33.18 -1.17
C ILE A 28 -34.90 -33.25 -2.23
N GLY A 29 -36.14 -33.58 -1.82
CA GLY A 29 -37.29 -33.62 -2.74
C GLY A 29 -37.62 -32.26 -3.37
N LEU A 30 -37.49 -31.17 -2.60
CA LEU A 30 -37.68 -29.80 -3.09
C LEU A 30 -36.55 -29.34 -4.02
N ALA A 31 -35.31 -29.76 -3.78
CA ALA A 31 -34.17 -29.43 -4.64
C ALA A 31 -34.25 -30.12 -6.02
N CYS A 32 -34.85 -31.32 -6.11
CA CYS A 32 -34.95 -32.07 -7.37
C CYS A 32 -36.12 -31.66 -8.27
N SER A 33 -37.04 -30.79 -7.83
CA SER A 33 -38.29 -30.50 -8.57
C SER A 33 -38.37 -29.10 -9.21
N GLY A 34 -37.33 -28.27 -9.12
CA GLY A 34 -37.39 -26.86 -9.56
C GLY A 34 -36.19 -26.38 -10.37
N GLY A 35 -36.05 -26.82 -11.62
CA GLY A 35 -35.01 -26.32 -12.53
C GLY A 35 -35.50 -26.23 -13.97
N LYS A 36 -36.39 -25.28 -14.27
CA LYS A 36 -36.63 -24.83 -15.66
C LYS A 36 -35.42 -24.02 -16.11
N ILE A 37 -34.62 -24.60 -17.00
CA ILE A 37 -33.51 -23.95 -17.70
C ILE A 37 -34.07 -22.76 -18.49
N PRO A 38 -33.63 -21.51 -18.24
CA PRO A 38 -34.02 -20.39 -19.09
C PRO A 38 -33.40 -20.56 -20.48
N LYS A 39 -34.23 -20.40 -21.50
CA LYS A 39 -33.84 -20.45 -22.91
C LYS A 39 -32.81 -19.37 -23.21
N GLU A 40 -31.72 -19.82 -23.80
CA GLU A 40 -30.65 -19.01 -24.39
C GLU A 40 -31.21 -18.19 -25.56
N GLU A 41 -31.17 -16.86 -25.43
CA GLU A 41 -31.50 -15.93 -26.53
C GLU A 41 -30.34 -15.92 -27.54
N THR A 42 -30.58 -16.55 -28.68
CA THR A 42 -29.76 -16.46 -29.88
C THR A 42 -29.68 -15.01 -30.39
N ILE A 43 -28.48 -14.45 -30.32
CA ILE A 43 -28.10 -13.19 -30.98
C ILE A 43 -27.94 -13.47 -32.49
N PRO A 44 -28.54 -12.67 -33.39
CA PRO A 44 -28.49 -12.90 -34.83
C PRO A 44 -27.09 -12.64 -35.41
N THR A 45 -26.60 -13.66 -36.13
CA THR A 45 -25.43 -13.65 -37.00
C THR A 45 -25.71 -12.80 -38.25
N SER A 46 -25.43 -11.51 -38.18
CA SER A 46 -25.20 -10.68 -39.37
C SER A 46 -24.33 -9.47 -39.01
N VAL A 47 -23.02 -9.63 -39.20
CA VAL A 47 -22.01 -8.67 -39.70
C VAL A 47 -20.65 -9.24 -39.29
N MET A 48 -20.15 -10.20 -40.07
CA MET A 48 -18.73 -10.50 -40.20
C MET A 48 -18.44 -10.59 -41.69
N ARG A 49 -18.04 -9.46 -42.28
CA ARG A 49 -17.30 -9.45 -43.53
C ARG A 49 -16.12 -8.50 -43.39
N GLU A 50 -14.98 -9.03 -43.82
CA GLU A 50 -13.79 -8.33 -44.31
C GLU A 50 -12.96 -7.58 -43.27
N ILE A 51 -12.01 -8.29 -42.64
CA ILE A 51 -10.60 -7.89 -42.71
C ILE A 51 -9.74 -9.16 -42.79
N GLY A 52 -9.31 -9.50 -44.00
CA GLY A 52 -8.23 -10.46 -44.21
C GLY A 52 -6.89 -9.77 -43.95
N VAL A 53 -6.18 -10.18 -42.90
CA VAL A 53 -4.78 -9.80 -42.69
C VAL A 53 -3.91 -11.02 -42.98
N GLN A 54 -3.27 -11.00 -44.15
CA GLN A 54 -2.14 -11.89 -44.47
C GLN A 54 -0.99 -11.62 -43.49
N GLN A 55 -0.63 -12.61 -42.68
CA GLN A 55 0.63 -12.60 -41.94
C GLN A 55 1.77 -13.07 -42.86
N GLU A 56 2.48 -12.13 -43.45
CA GLU A 56 3.82 -12.40 -44.00
C GLU A 56 4.82 -12.61 -42.85
N LYS A 57 5.39 -13.82 -42.80
CA LYS A 57 6.54 -14.16 -41.94
C LYS A 57 7.77 -13.38 -42.41
N ARG A 58 8.17 -12.35 -41.65
CA ARG A 58 9.52 -11.76 -41.79
C ARG A 58 10.56 -12.65 -41.11
N PRO A 59 11.69 -12.96 -41.76
CA PRO A 59 12.79 -13.68 -41.13
C PRO A 59 13.54 -12.78 -40.14
N SER A 60 13.87 -13.35 -38.97
CA SER A 60 14.67 -12.71 -37.92
C SER A 60 16.13 -12.57 -38.35
N PRO A 61 16.79 -11.42 -38.09
CA PRO A 61 18.20 -11.25 -38.39
C PRO A 61 19.06 -12.03 -37.39
N THR A 62 19.86 -12.96 -37.90
CA THR A 62 20.89 -13.67 -37.14
C THR A 62 22.08 -12.73 -36.91
N ILE A 63 22.19 -12.17 -35.70
CA ILE A 63 23.35 -11.39 -35.28
C ILE A 63 24.47 -12.35 -34.92
N SER A 64 25.49 -12.46 -35.79
CA SER A 64 26.73 -13.19 -35.50
C SER A 64 27.63 -12.34 -34.60
N TRP A 65 27.82 -12.77 -33.35
CA TRP A 65 28.81 -12.19 -32.46
C TRP A 65 30.21 -12.57 -32.94
N ARG A 66 30.94 -11.64 -33.57
CA ARG A 66 32.39 -11.79 -33.76
C ARG A 66 33.08 -11.61 -32.41
N GLU A 67 33.95 -12.56 -32.10
CA GLU A 67 34.79 -12.62 -30.92
C GLU A 67 35.67 -11.38 -30.81
N ILE A 68 35.55 -10.65 -29.69
CA ILE A 68 36.43 -9.55 -29.32
C ILE A 68 37.68 -10.18 -28.68
N PRO A 69 38.91 -9.92 -29.17
CA PRO A 69 40.13 -10.41 -28.54
C PRO A 69 40.28 -9.81 -27.14
N ARG A 70 40.37 -10.66 -26.13
CA ARG A 70 40.70 -10.27 -24.76
C ARG A 70 42.21 -10.17 -24.62
N ASP A 71 42.75 -8.95 -24.68
CA ASP A 71 44.13 -8.71 -24.26
C ASP A 71 44.24 -8.80 -22.72
N PRO A 72 45.26 -9.50 -22.18
CA PRO A 72 45.47 -9.59 -20.74
C PRO A 72 45.99 -8.26 -20.19
N ILE A 73 45.16 -7.58 -19.39
CA ILE A 73 45.52 -6.39 -18.62
C ILE A 73 46.66 -6.75 -17.65
N ARG A 74 47.88 -6.30 -17.95
CA ARG A 74 49.03 -6.31 -17.04
C ARG A 74 48.71 -5.41 -15.83
N ARG A 75 48.35 -6.04 -14.71
CA ARG A 75 48.28 -5.38 -13.40
C ARG A 75 49.69 -4.96 -12.98
N ARG A 76 50.00 -3.66 -13.08
CA ARG A 76 51.13 -3.06 -12.35
C ARG A 76 50.79 -3.07 -10.86
N THR A 77 51.50 -3.89 -10.10
CA THR A 77 51.55 -3.85 -8.65
C THR A 77 52.18 -2.53 -8.21
N VAL A 78 51.33 -1.55 -7.86
CA VAL A 78 51.76 -0.33 -7.17
C VAL A 78 52.11 -0.72 -5.74
N GLN A 79 53.39 -0.62 -5.38
CA GLN A 79 53.82 -0.82 -4.00
C GLN A 79 53.20 0.25 -3.10
N PRO A 80 52.59 -0.12 -1.96
CA PRO A 80 52.09 0.86 -1.01
C PRO A 80 53.29 1.57 -0.37
N GLN A 81 53.42 2.88 -0.63
CA GLN A 81 54.38 3.72 0.09
C GLN A 81 53.99 3.74 1.57
N ARG A 82 54.97 3.43 2.43
CA ARG A 82 54.79 3.50 3.89
C ARG A 82 54.52 4.96 4.29
N PRO A 83 53.54 5.21 5.17
CA PRO A 83 53.28 6.56 5.66
C PRO A 83 54.49 7.06 6.46
N ILE A 84 54.87 8.32 6.22
CA ILE A 84 55.96 9.01 6.93
C ILE A 84 55.55 9.16 8.41
N PRO A 85 56.33 8.63 9.37
CA PRO A 85 56.04 8.78 10.79
C PRO A 85 56.18 10.25 11.22
N GLY A 86 55.15 10.81 11.86
CA GLY A 86 55.22 12.13 12.51
C GLY A 86 54.30 13.23 11.95
N VAL A 87 53.50 12.97 10.91
CA VAL A 87 52.49 13.92 10.40
C VAL A 87 51.09 13.44 10.74
N SER A 88 50.81 13.33 12.04
CA SER A 88 49.52 12.92 12.57
C SER A 88 48.73 14.18 12.94
N HIS A 89 47.58 14.36 12.30
CA HIS A 89 46.50 15.27 12.72
C HIS A 89 46.58 16.75 12.31
N ALA A 90 46.59 17.01 11.00
CA ALA A 90 45.93 18.21 10.46
C ALA A 90 45.43 17.97 9.03
N ILE A 91 44.74 16.85 8.80
CA ILE A 91 43.90 16.74 7.59
C ILE A 91 42.70 17.64 7.85
N LYS A 92 42.83 18.93 7.52
CA LYS A 92 41.67 19.80 7.30
C LYS A 92 40.75 19.01 6.38
N GLN A 93 39.52 18.75 6.82
CA GLN A 93 38.49 18.22 5.95
C GLN A 93 38.44 19.10 4.72
N VAL A 94 39.01 18.60 3.61
CA VAL A 94 38.88 19.24 2.32
C VAL A 94 37.40 19.10 2.00
N HIS A 95 36.64 20.18 2.24
CA HIS A 95 35.30 20.31 1.72
C HIS A 95 35.43 20.12 0.23
N ARG A 96 35.06 18.93 -0.27
CA ARG A 96 34.87 18.74 -1.70
C ARG A 96 33.83 19.79 -2.09
N PRO A 97 34.16 20.73 -2.99
CA PRO A 97 33.14 21.64 -3.51
C PRO A 97 31.98 20.76 -4.00
N PRO A 98 30.72 21.14 -3.72
CA PRO A 98 29.57 20.36 -4.14
C PRO A 98 29.74 20.09 -5.63
N ALA A 99 29.75 18.81 -6.01
CA ALA A 99 29.92 18.42 -7.39
C ALA A 99 28.94 19.24 -8.22
N LEU A 100 29.45 20.03 -9.18
CA LEU A 100 28.65 20.80 -10.12
C LEU A 100 27.60 19.85 -10.67
N SER A 101 26.35 19.99 -10.21
CA SER A 101 25.27 19.09 -10.60
C SER A 101 25.13 19.23 -12.11
N GLU A 102 25.42 18.18 -12.86
CA GLU A 102 25.25 18.19 -14.31
C GLU A 102 23.80 18.57 -14.60
N LYS A 103 23.63 19.75 -15.21
CA LYS A 103 22.34 20.28 -15.63
C LYS A 103 21.73 19.31 -16.65
N LYS A 104 20.72 18.56 -16.23
CA LYS A 104 20.05 17.51 -17.02
C LYS A 104 18.54 17.68 -16.97
N VAL A 105 17.86 17.13 -17.97
CA VAL A 105 16.40 16.99 -17.90
C VAL A 105 16.08 15.97 -16.81
N LYS A 106 15.14 16.33 -15.91
CA LYS A 106 14.70 15.48 -14.80
C LYS A 106 13.21 15.21 -14.91
N ALA A 107 12.82 13.99 -14.56
CA ALA A 107 11.43 13.61 -14.40
C ALA A 107 11.16 13.31 -12.93
N LEU A 108 10.29 14.11 -12.31
CA LEU A 108 9.82 13.94 -10.94
C LEU A 108 8.37 13.47 -10.96
N ARG A 109 7.93 12.87 -9.85
CA ARG A 109 6.58 12.33 -9.70
C ARG A 109 6.02 12.65 -8.32
N GLY A 110 4.71 12.76 -8.24
CA GLY A 110 3.96 12.88 -7.00
C GLY A 110 2.52 12.46 -7.23
N GLY A 111 1.83 12.09 -6.17
CA GLY A 111 0.42 11.72 -6.25
C GLY A 111 -0.29 11.92 -4.93
N GLU A 112 -1.59 12.14 -5.01
CA GLU A 112 -2.46 12.39 -3.87
C GLU A 112 -3.89 11.93 -4.19
N PHE A 113 -4.60 11.44 -3.19
CA PHE A 113 -6.05 11.23 -3.32
C PHE A 113 -6.77 12.55 -3.07
N VAL A 114 -7.50 13.03 -4.08
CA VAL A 114 -8.36 14.22 -3.96
C VAL A 114 -9.81 13.76 -4.08
N GLY A 115 -10.49 13.65 -2.93
CA GLY A 115 -11.86 13.14 -2.87
C GLY A 115 -11.94 11.66 -3.25
N ASN A 116 -12.52 11.38 -4.42
CA ASN A 116 -12.69 10.02 -4.95
C ASN A 116 -11.75 9.70 -6.13
N ARG A 117 -10.71 10.51 -6.35
CA ARG A 117 -9.78 10.35 -7.47
C ARG A 117 -8.36 10.35 -6.97
N MET A 118 -7.57 9.40 -7.46
CA MET A 118 -6.12 9.41 -7.28
C MET A 118 -5.51 10.28 -8.37
N ARG A 119 -4.93 11.41 -8.00
CA ARG A 119 -4.28 12.34 -8.92
C ARG A 119 -2.80 12.07 -8.95
N PHE A 120 -2.28 11.63 -10.08
CA PHE A 120 -0.86 11.40 -10.30
C PHE A 120 -0.27 12.49 -11.20
N LYS A 121 0.80 13.14 -10.76
CA LYS A 121 1.47 14.23 -11.47
C LYS A 121 2.90 13.85 -11.81
N VAL A 122 3.29 14.08 -13.05
CA VAL A 122 4.67 13.92 -13.51
C VAL A 122 5.22 15.30 -13.84
N LYS A 123 6.27 15.74 -13.17
CA LYS A 123 6.92 17.04 -13.42
C LYS A 123 8.19 16.83 -14.22
N VAL A 124 8.21 17.31 -15.46
CA VAL A 124 9.39 17.32 -16.33
C VAL A 124 10.06 18.67 -16.19
N VAL A 125 11.32 18.69 -15.71
CA VAL A 125 12.12 19.90 -15.50
C VAL A 125 13.29 19.89 -16.48
N ASN A 126 13.40 20.94 -17.29
CA ASN A 126 14.54 21.12 -18.18
C ASN A 126 15.60 22.00 -17.49
N GLU A 127 16.58 21.39 -16.82
CA GLU A 127 17.68 22.17 -16.23
C GLU A 127 18.80 22.49 -17.22
N THR A 128 18.72 21.97 -18.46
CA THR A 128 19.72 22.21 -19.50
C THR A 128 19.65 23.65 -20.01
N PRO A 129 20.73 24.21 -20.58
CA PRO A 129 20.71 25.56 -21.12
C PRO A 129 19.99 25.67 -22.48
N TYR A 130 19.43 24.58 -23.00
CA TYR A 130 18.82 24.51 -24.31
C TYR A 130 17.36 24.09 -24.24
N MET A 131 16.56 24.47 -25.24
CA MET A 131 15.17 24.04 -25.36
C MET A 131 15.12 22.55 -25.72
N ILE A 132 14.16 21.83 -25.14
CA ILE A 132 13.78 20.48 -25.59
C ILE A 132 12.41 20.54 -26.27
N THR A 133 12.22 19.71 -27.30
CA THR A 133 10.98 19.64 -28.09
C THR A 133 10.36 18.26 -28.03
N ASP A 134 9.13 18.15 -28.55
CA ASP A 134 8.40 16.89 -28.72
C ASP A 134 8.36 16.06 -27.42
N VAL A 135 7.99 16.74 -26.33
CA VAL A 135 7.97 16.13 -25.00
C VAL A 135 6.67 15.35 -24.83
N THR A 136 6.79 14.04 -24.72
CA THR A 136 5.66 13.13 -24.46
C THR A 136 5.83 12.48 -23.10
N VAL A 137 4.84 12.66 -22.23
CA VAL A 137 4.77 11.99 -20.93
C VAL A 137 3.70 10.93 -20.99
N TYR A 138 4.01 9.70 -20.61
CA TYR A 138 3.09 8.57 -20.74
C TYR A 138 3.18 7.63 -19.54
N LEU A 139 2.11 6.90 -19.26
CA LEU A 139 2.09 5.90 -18.20
C LEU A 139 2.74 4.60 -18.67
N LEU A 140 3.79 4.15 -17.98
CA LEU A 140 4.45 2.86 -18.24
C LEU A 140 3.69 1.71 -17.57
N SER A 141 3.31 1.89 -16.31
CA SER A 141 2.56 0.89 -15.53
C SER A 141 1.76 1.54 -14.41
N TYR A 142 0.61 0.94 -14.08
CA TYR A 142 -0.20 1.28 -12.92
C TYR A 142 -1.08 0.06 -12.55
N PRO A 143 -1.58 -0.05 -11.30
CA PRO A 143 -2.38 -1.20 -10.87
C PRO A 143 -3.80 -1.16 -11.46
N LYS A 144 -3.96 -1.71 -12.67
CA LYS A 144 -5.21 -1.70 -13.47
C LYS A 144 -6.41 -2.37 -12.79
N GLU A 145 -6.15 -3.28 -11.85
CA GLU A 145 -7.19 -4.00 -11.11
C GLU A 145 -7.90 -3.09 -10.08
N SER A 146 -7.15 -2.19 -9.46
CA SER A 146 -7.62 -1.27 -8.41
C SER A 146 -7.82 0.18 -8.88
N LEU A 147 -7.25 0.55 -10.04
CA LEU A 147 -7.32 1.90 -10.61
C LEU A 147 -7.71 1.86 -12.08
N ARG A 148 -8.68 2.71 -12.45
CA ARG A 148 -9.05 2.99 -13.83
C ARG A 148 -8.67 4.43 -14.21
N LEU A 149 -7.99 4.62 -15.33
CA LEU A 149 -7.70 5.96 -15.83
C LEU A 149 -9.01 6.68 -16.21
N ALA A 150 -9.20 7.92 -15.74
CA ALA A 150 -10.40 8.70 -16.01
C ALA A 150 -10.42 9.28 -17.45
N GLY A 151 -9.23 9.55 -18.01
CA GLY A 151 -9.04 10.03 -19.37
C GLY A 151 -8.99 8.91 -20.40
N LYS A 152 -9.14 9.27 -21.68
CA LYS A 152 -8.99 8.33 -22.82
C LYS A 152 -7.52 8.11 -23.22
N GLU A 153 -6.67 9.10 -22.96
CA GLU A 153 -5.27 9.12 -23.36
C GLU A 153 -4.39 8.79 -22.14
N ASP A 154 -3.48 7.85 -22.30
CA ASP A 154 -2.46 7.47 -21.32
C ASP A 154 -1.15 8.25 -21.52
N ASP A 155 -1.14 9.21 -22.45
CA ASP A 155 -0.06 10.13 -22.72
C ASP A 155 -0.51 11.61 -22.73
N CYS A 156 0.47 12.50 -22.61
CA CYS A 156 0.32 13.94 -22.67
C CYS A 156 1.49 14.53 -23.45
N GLN A 157 1.20 15.32 -24.48
CA GLN A 157 2.21 15.86 -25.38
C GLN A 157 2.37 17.38 -25.22
N PHE A 158 3.61 17.82 -25.29
CA PHE A 158 3.99 19.24 -25.25
C PHE A 158 5.01 19.53 -26.34
N SER A 159 4.80 20.60 -27.09
CA SER A 159 5.68 20.97 -28.20
C SER A 159 7.10 21.34 -27.75
N LYS A 160 7.24 22.02 -26.61
CA LYS A 160 8.54 22.45 -26.09
C LYS A 160 8.57 22.77 -24.60
N ILE A 161 9.76 22.68 -24.01
CA ILE A 161 10.08 23.17 -22.66
C ILE A 161 11.35 24.02 -22.71
N GLU A 162 11.22 25.30 -22.35
CA GLU A 162 12.30 26.28 -22.32
C GLU A 162 13.39 25.93 -21.28
N PRO A 163 14.63 26.44 -21.42
CA PRO A 163 15.68 26.30 -20.41
C PRO A 163 15.21 26.78 -19.02
N GLY A 164 15.39 25.96 -17.99
CA GLY A 164 14.89 26.21 -16.63
C GLY A 164 13.37 26.06 -16.46
N GLY A 165 12.63 25.77 -17.55
CA GLY A 165 11.20 25.58 -17.54
C GLY A 165 10.77 24.19 -17.07
N PHE A 166 9.46 24.03 -16.83
CA PHE A 166 8.87 22.74 -16.50
C PHE A 166 7.45 22.57 -17.05
N ARG A 167 7.03 21.30 -17.18
CA ARG A 167 5.64 20.90 -17.44
C ARG A 167 5.22 19.84 -16.43
N SER A 168 3.95 19.86 -16.03
CA SER A 168 3.41 18.96 -15.01
C SER A 168 2.08 18.33 -15.45
N PRO A 169 2.07 17.45 -16.47
CA PRO A 169 0.88 16.67 -16.80
C PRO A 169 0.34 15.91 -15.59
N THR A 170 -0.99 15.75 -15.59
CA THR A 170 -1.73 15.12 -14.51
C THR A 170 -2.58 13.98 -15.08
N PHE A 171 -2.48 12.81 -14.48
CA PHE A 171 -3.27 11.63 -14.77
C PHE A 171 -4.22 11.39 -13.59
N ASP A 172 -5.52 11.49 -13.83
CA ASP A 172 -6.53 11.22 -12.81
C ASP A 172 -7.00 9.77 -12.93
N PHE A 173 -6.91 9.02 -11.84
CA PHE A 173 -7.40 7.66 -11.72
C PHE A 173 -8.65 7.61 -10.83
N ILE A 174 -9.58 6.72 -11.18
CA ILE A 174 -10.77 6.40 -10.42
C ILE A 174 -10.51 5.04 -9.75
N PRO A 175 -10.52 4.96 -8.42
CA PRO A 175 -10.44 3.68 -7.71
C PRO A 175 -11.62 2.79 -8.07
N THR A 176 -11.34 1.52 -8.30
CA THR A 176 -12.34 0.46 -8.54
C THR A 176 -12.48 -0.47 -7.34
N GLN A 177 -11.56 -0.36 -6.37
CA GLN A 177 -11.51 -1.15 -5.14
C GLN A 177 -11.30 -0.21 -3.94
N ASP A 178 -11.65 -0.67 -2.75
CA ASP A 178 -11.48 0.09 -1.50
C ASP A 178 -10.05 0.08 -0.95
N CYS A 179 -9.22 -0.81 -1.47
CA CYS A 179 -7.80 -0.88 -1.13
C CYS A 179 -7.01 -0.76 -2.42
N VAL A 180 -6.29 0.35 -2.57
CA VAL A 180 -5.40 0.55 -3.71
C VAL A 180 -3.98 0.32 -3.25
N ARG A 181 -3.39 -0.76 -3.78
CA ARG A 181 -1.97 -1.07 -3.60
C ARG A 181 -1.32 -1.28 -4.97
N GLY A 182 -0.17 -0.67 -5.16
CA GLY A 182 0.65 -0.91 -6.34
C GLY A 182 1.46 0.32 -6.73
N ASP A 183 2.20 0.21 -7.81
CA ASP A 183 3.14 1.23 -8.23
C ASP A 183 2.68 1.89 -9.53
N ILE A 184 2.76 3.22 -9.58
CA ILE A 184 2.61 3.98 -10.82
C ILE A 184 4.00 4.39 -11.32
N VAL A 185 4.31 4.05 -12.57
CA VAL A 185 5.55 4.42 -13.24
C VAL A 185 5.19 5.17 -14.52
N ALA A 186 5.87 6.30 -14.77
CA ALA A 186 5.71 7.07 -16.00
C ALA A 186 7.02 7.18 -16.79
N GLY A 187 6.88 7.29 -18.09
CA GLY A 187 7.94 7.58 -19.05
C GLY A 187 7.84 9.02 -19.54
N VAL A 188 8.99 9.58 -19.91
CA VAL A 188 9.12 10.89 -20.55
C VAL A 188 10.04 10.71 -21.76
N SER A 189 9.52 10.97 -22.95
CA SER A 189 10.30 11.04 -24.19
C SER A 189 10.45 12.51 -24.61
N TYR A 190 11.61 12.91 -25.09
CA TYR A 190 11.85 14.26 -25.63
C TYR A 190 12.96 14.27 -26.67
N VAL A 191 13.01 15.32 -27.48
CA VAL A 191 14.09 15.57 -28.44
C VAL A 191 14.94 16.74 -27.95
N ASP A 192 16.26 16.55 -27.94
CA ASP A 192 17.21 17.61 -27.55
C ASP A 192 17.51 18.58 -28.71
N MET A 193 18.30 19.62 -28.43
CA MET A 193 18.73 20.60 -29.42
C MET A 193 19.49 20.01 -30.63
N THR A 194 20.04 18.80 -30.50
CA THR A 194 20.79 18.11 -31.56
C THR A 194 19.89 17.24 -32.44
N GLY A 195 18.59 17.20 -32.15
CA GLY A 195 17.62 16.33 -32.81
C GLY A 195 17.67 14.89 -32.30
N LYS A 196 18.37 14.61 -31.18
CA LYS A 196 18.45 13.27 -30.61
C LYS A 196 17.30 13.04 -29.64
N ALA A 197 16.59 11.93 -29.82
CA ALA A 197 15.56 11.48 -28.89
C ALA A 197 16.16 10.88 -27.62
N HIS A 198 15.57 11.19 -26.48
CA HIS A 198 15.91 10.67 -25.16
C HIS A 198 14.66 10.17 -24.46
N THR A 199 14.83 9.16 -23.61
CA THR A 199 13.76 8.63 -22.77
C THR A 199 14.22 8.56 -21.32
N LEU A 200 13.36 8.99 -20.41
CA LEU A 200 13.55 8.93 -18.97
C LEU A 200 12.36 8.18 -18.36
N SER A 201 12.60 7.41 -17.31
CA SER A 201 11.54 6.84 -16.47
C SER A 201 11.56 7.53 -15.12
N THR A 202 10.38 7.80 -14.56
CA THR A 202 10.27 8.21 -13.16
C THR A 202 10.59 7.03 -12.25
N GLU A 203 11.09 7.31 -11.05
CA GLU A 203 11.04 6.30 -9.98
C GLU A 203 9.59 5.89 -9.69
N PRO A 204 9.32 4.63 -9.31
CA PRO A 204 7.97 4.19 -8.97
C PRO A 204 7.34 5.06 -7.89
N PHE A 205 6.06 5.40 -8.08
CA PHE A 205 5.22 6.01 -7.06
C PHE A 205 4.36 4.93 -6.42
N VAL A 206 4.73 4.53 -5.21
CA VAL A 206 4.05 3.47 -4.45
C VAL A 206 2.76 4.02 -3.85
N ILE A 207 1.63 3.46 -4.25
CA ILE A 207 0.32 3.73 -3.67
C ILE A 207 0.04 2.71 -2.58
N ARG A 208 -0.26 3.21 -1.39
CA ARG A 208 -0.77 2.45 -0.25
C ARG A 208 -1.91 3.25 0.35
N SER A 209 -3.08 3.21 -0.26
CA SER A 209 -4.26 3.88 0.31
C SER A 209 -5.35 2.85 0.52
N VAL A 210 -5.59 2.58 1.80
CA VAL A 210 -6.68 1.75 2.30
C VAL A 210 -7.64 2.64 3.07
N CYS A 211 -7.14 3.36 4.07
CA CYS A 211 -7.98 4.01 5.05
C CYS A 211 -8.70 5.29 4.57
N ASP A 212 -8.18 5.99 3.56
CA ASP A 212 -8.88 7.15 2.97
C ASP A 212 -10.15 6.74 2.21
N LEU A 213 -10.28 5.44 1.91
CA LEU A 213 -11.39 4.85 1.17
C LEU A 213 -12.33 4.06 2.09
N LEU A 214 -12.15 4.17 3.40
CA LEU A 214 -13.03 3.57 4.40
C LEU A 214 -13.99 4.62 4.97
N ILE A 215 -15.16 4.16 5.39
CA ILE A 215 -16.18 4.93 6.09
C ILE A 215 -16.45 4.22 7.43
N PRO A 216 -16.54 4.94 8.56
CA PRO A 216 -16.84 4.31 9.85
C PRO A 216 -18.21 3.61 9.82
N ASP A 217 -18.28 2.37 10.32
CA ASP A 217 -19.53 1.59 10.37
C ASP A 217 -19.96 1.36 11.82
N GLN A 218 -21.05 2.02 12.22
CA GLN A 218 -21.59 1.90 13.58
C GLN A 218 -22.19 0.51 13.81
N VAL A 219 -21.76 -0.15 14.87
CA VAL A 219 -22.20 -1.51 15.22
C VAL A 219 -22.15 -1.70 16.73
N THR A 220 -23.02 -2.56 17.27
CA THR A 220 -22.94 -2.98 18.68
C THR A 220 -21.81 -3.99 18.88
N PRO A 221 -21.26 -4.12 20.10
CA PRO A 221 -20.25 -5.14 20.40
C PRO A 221 -20.71 -6.57 20.10
N GLU A 222 -21.98 -6.87 20.32
CA GLU A 222 -22.57 -8.19 20.05
C GLU A 222 -22.60 -8.49 18.54
N ASP A 223 -23.08 -7.53 17.74
CA ASP A 223 -23.13 -7.66 16.28
C ASP A 223 -21.73 -7.71 15.68
N PHE A 224 -20.78 -6.98 16.26
CA PHE A 224 -19.37 -7.04 15.87
C PHE A 224 -18.79 -8.43 16.07
N ALA A 225 -19.07 -9.06 17.22
CA ALA A 225 -18.63 -10.42 17.51
C ALA A 225 -19.24 -11.45 16.55
N LEU A 226 -20.50 -11.26 16.13
CA LEU A 226 -21.15 -12.11 15.13
C LEU A 226 -20.51 -11.94 13.75
N LYS A 227 -20.22 -10.71 13.31
CA LYS A 227 -19.54 -10.41 12.04
C LYS A 227 -18.12 -11.02 12.00
N LEU A 228 -17.37 -10.95 13.10
CA LEU A 228 -16.02 -11.52 13.17
C LEU A 228 -15.98 -13.03 12.93
N GLN A 229 -17.07 -13.77 13.23
CA GLN A 229 -17.11 -15.22 13.02
C GLN A 229 -17.23 -15.60 11.55
N SER A 230 -17.79 -14.73 10.71
CA SER A 230 -18.01 -15.02 9.29
C SER A 230 -16.88 -14.53 8.39
N TYR A 231 -16.01 -13.64 8.89
CA TYR A 231 -14.98 -13.00 8.08
C TYR A 231 -13.66 -13.78 8.05
N GLU A 232 -13.02 -13.76 6.88
CA GLU A 232 -11.61 -14.14 6.79
C GLU A 232 -10.76 -13.12 7.55
N HIS A 233 -9.65 -13.59 8.12
CA HIS A 233 -8.78 -12.73 8.92
C HIS A 233 -7.30 -13.00 8.68
N GLY A 234 -6.50 -11.94 8.86
CA GLY A 234 -5.05 -11.97 8.92
C GLY A 234 -4.59 -11.36 10.24
N GLU A 235 -3.40 -11.77 10.71
CA GLU A 235 -2.83 -11.31 11.96
C GLU A 235 -1.33 -11.04 11.81
N ILE A 236 -0.85 -9.98 12.46
CA ILE A 236 0.58 -9.71 12.61
C ILE A 236 0.90 -9.22 14.02
N VAL A 237 2.08 -9.57 14.51
CA VAL A 237 2.61 -9.07 15.79
C VAL A 237 3.76 -8.11 15.50
N ILE A 238 3.69 -6.92 16.09
CA ILE A 238 4.77 -5.94 16.09
C ILE A 238 5.29 -5.73 17.51
N LYS A 239 6.62 -5.60 17.64
CA LYS A 239 7.27 -5.26 18.90
C LYS A 239 7.82 -3.85 18.78
N VAL A 240 7.40 -2.96 19.66
CA VAL A 240 7.83 -1.57 19.69
C VAL A 240 8.61 -1.32 20.96
N VAL A 241 9.91 -1.09 20.81
CA VAL A 241 10.85 -0.99 21.94
C VAL A 241 10.74 0.38 22.62
N GLU A 242 10.28 1.40 21.91
CA GLU A 242 10.39 2.79 22.32
C GLU A 242 9.22 3.33 23.15
N TRP A 243 8.07 2.65 23.11
CA TRP A 243 6.86 3.09 23.79
C TRP A 243 6.44 2.13 24.88
N THR A 244 5.84 2.71 25.92
CA THR A 244 5.12 1.97 26.94
C THR A 244 3.80 1.43 26.36
N PRO A 245 3.23 0.36 26.94
CA PRO A 245 1.93 -0.15 26.51
C PRO A 245 0.82 0.90 26.52
N LYS A 246 0.84 1.83 27.49
CA LYS A 246 -0.15 2.91 27.60
C LYS A 246 0.00 3.94 26.48
N GLU A 247 1.22 4.42 26.21
CA GLU A 247 1.49 5.32 25.07
C GLU A 247 1.08 4.66 23.74
N MET A 248 1.35 3.36 23.59
CA MET A 248 0.97 2.61 22.39
C MET A 248 -0.56 2.48 22.24
N PHE A 249 -1.28 2.29 23.34
CA PHE A 249 -2.75 2.23 23.34
C PHE A 249 -3.37 3.56 22.92
N GLU A 250 -2.90 4.67 23.51
CA GLU A 250 -3.35 6.02 23.13
C GLU A 250 -3.01 6.34 21.66
N LYS A 251 -1.85 5.88 21.18
CA LYS A 251 -1.46 6.03 19.79
C LYS A 251 -2.38 5.22 18.85
N ALA A 252 -2.68 3.98 19.21
CA ALA A 252 -3.54 3.11 18.40
C ALA A 252 -4.97 3.66 18.27
N LEU A 253 -5.52 4.25 19.33
CA LEU A 253 -6.81 4.95 19.29
C LEU A 253 -6.83 6.07 18.23
N ARG A 254 -5.80 6.93 18.20
CA ARG A 254 -5.70 8.01 17.21
C ARG A 254 -5.58 7.47 15.79
N ILE A 255 -4.77 6.43 15.60
CA ILE A 255 -4.63 5.80 14.28
C ILE A 255 -5.95 5.21 13.82
N MET A 256 -6.74 4.57 14.70
CA MET A 256 -8.05 4.03 14.32
C MET A 256 -9.01 5.13 13.83
N ASP A 257 -9.07 6.25 14.53
CA ASP A 257 -9.88 7.42 14.15
C ASP A 257 -9.42 8.00 12.80
N GLU A 258 -8.12 8.25 12.63
CA GLU A 258 -7.51 8.71 11.37
C GLU A 258 -7.72 7.72 10.22
N CYS A 259 -7.86 6.43 10.53
CA CYS A 259 -8.10 5.38 9.56
C CYS A 259 -9.59 5.15 9.27
N ASN A 260 -10.48 6.02 9.78
CA ASN A 260 -11.93 5.95 9.61
C ASN A 260 -12.58 4.66 10.15
N PHE A 261 -12.01 4.07 11.20
CA PHE A 261 -12.67 2.97 11.93
C PHE A 261 -13.59 3.54 13.01
N TYR A 262 -14.83 3.06 13.05
CA TYR A 262 -15.72 3.30 14.18
C TYR A 262 -15.24 2.48 15.38
N GLU A 263 -14.94 3.14 16.49
CA GLU A 263 -14.55 2.48 17.74
C GLU A 263 -15.75 1.72 18.33
N VAL A 264 -15.69 0.38 18.28
CA VAL A 264 -16.72 -0.50 18.85
C VAL A 264 -16.49 -0.70 20.34
N SER A 265 -15.23 -0.87 20.75
CA SER A 265 -14.84 -0.94 22.15
C SER A 265 -13.35 -0.66 22.33
N SER A 266 -13.00 0.00 23.43
CA SER A 266 -11.64 0.19 23.89
C SER A 266 -11.54 -0.13 25.38
N ASN A 267 -10.59 -0.98 25.75
CA ASN A 267 -10.38 -1.37 27.15
C ASN A 267 -8.88 -1.42 27.44
N LEU A 268 -8.49 -0.91 28.61
CA LEU A 268 -7.11 -0.94 29.09
C LEU A 268 -7.11 -1.47 30.53
N ASP A 269 -6.65 -2.70 30.69
CA ASP A 269 -6.56 -3.39 31.97
C ASP A 269 -5.11 -3.51 32.44
N VAL A 270 -4.92 -3.63 33.76
CA VAL A 270 -3.63 -3.94 34.36
C VAL A 270 -3.80 -5.16 35.25
N LYS A 271 -3.08 -6.25 34.94
CA LYS A 271 -3.11 -7.50 35.71
C LYS A 271 -1.68 -7.94 35.98
N GLU A 272 -1.35 -8.17 37.25
CA GLU A 272 -0.04 -8.69 37.67
C GLU A 272 1.15 -7.85 37.16
N GLY A 273 0.99 -6.53 37.08
CA GLY A 273 2.02 -5.62 36.58
C GLY A 273 2.20 -5.64 35.05
N ILE A 274 1.34 -6.34 34.32
CA ILE A 274 1.27 -6.34 32.85
C ILE A 274 0.04 -5.53 32.43
N VAL A 275 0.24 -4.63 31.47
CA VAL A 275 -0.83 -3.85 30.84
C VAL A 275 -1.39 -4.65 29.66
N PHE A 276 -2.71 -4.73 29.56
CA PHE A 276 -3.46 -5.34 28.47
C PHE A 276 -4.42 -4.32 27.88
N GLY A 277 -4.12 -3.83 26.68
CA GLY A 277 -5.02 -2.99 25.89
C GLY A 277 -5.72 -3.82 24.83
N ASN A 278 -7.02 -3.59 24.63
CA ASN A 278 -7.78 -4.13 23.51
C ASN A 278 -8.59 -3.02 22.84
N LEU A 279 -8.52 -2.95 21.52
CA LEU A 279 -9.21 -1.97 20.70
C LEU A 279 -9.90 -2.69 19.54
N ASN A 280 -11.19 -2.44 19.37
CA ASN A 280 -11.99 -3.03 18.31
C ASN A 280 -12.58 -1.92 17.46
N GLY A 281 -12.42 -2.01 16.14
CA GLY A 281 -12.96 -1.05 15.19
C GLY A 281 -13.63 -1.69 14.01
N LEU A 282 -14.64 -1.02 13.46
CA LEU A 282 -15.33 -1.44 12.24
C LEU A 282 -15.43 -0.29 11.24
N ALA A 283 -15.15 -0.59 9.98
CA ALA A 283 -15.36 0.30 8.86
C ALA A 283 -15.98 -0.46 7.68
N LYS A 284 -16.48 0.28 6.70
CA LYS A 284 -16.93 -0.23 5.42
C LYS A 284 -16.19 0.46 4.29
N GLY A 285 -15.87 -0.29 3.25
CA GLY A 285 -15.33 0.25 2.03
C GLY A 285 -16.30 1.20 1.35
N LYS A 286 -15.82 2.37 0.92
CA LYS A 286 -16.61 3.42 0.29
C LYS A 286 -17.24 3.00 -1.05
N TYR A 287 -16.59 2.11 -1.79
CA TYR A 287 -17.00 1.68 -3.13
C TYR A 287 -17.60 0.27 -3.15
N THR A 288 -17.02 -0.69 -2.43
CA THR A 288 -17.58 -2.05 -2.41
C THR A 288 -18.69 -2.19 -1.37
N GLY A 289 -18.76 -1.30 -0.38
CA GLY A 289 -19.66 -1.41 0.76
C GLY A 289 -19.31 -2.55 1.73
N LYS A 290 -18.24 -3.29 1.44
CA LYS A 290 -17.82 -4.45 2.23
C LYS A 290 -17.20 -4.03 3.55
N ALA A 291 -17.50 -4.79 4.59
CA ALA A 291 -17.02 -4.50 5.92
C ALA A 291 -15.57 -4.97 6.14
N VAL A 292 -14.84 -4.17 6.92
CA VAL A 292 -13.50 -4.48 7.45
C VAL A 292 -13.46 -4.13 8.93
N SER A 293 -13.00 -5.10 9.73
CA SER A 293 -12.88 -5.02 11.18
C SER A 293 -11.42 -5.10 11.58
N VAL A 294 -11.08 -4.41 12.67
CA VAL A 294 -9.74 -4.46 13.27
C VAL A 294 -9.86 -4.78 14.76
N GLU A 295 -9.02 -5.70 15.24
CA GLU A 295 -8.74 -5.93 16.65
C GLU A 295 -7.25 -5.62 16.90
N ILE A 296 -6.95 -4.66 17.78
CA ILE A 296 -5.59 -4.31 18.17
C ILE A 296 -5.42 -4.67 19.65
N ARG A 297 -4.55 -5.65 19.92
CA ARG A 297 -4.22 -6.10 21.28
C ARG A 297 -2.82 -5.64 21.66
N ILE A 298 -2.71 -4.90 22.76
CA ILE A 298 -1.46 -4.31 23.21
C ILE A 298 -1.11 -4.93 24.56
N THR A 299 0.13 -5.36 24.71
CA THR A 299 0.62 -5.98 25.94
C THR A 299 2.02 -5.49 26.30
N GLY A 300 2.33 -5.45 27.58
CA GLY A 300 3.69 -5.22 28.05
C GLY A 300 3.77 -4.82 29.52
N PRO A 301 4.99 -4.69 30.06
CA PRO A 301 5.23 -4.33 31.46
C PRO A 301 4.73 -2.91 31.80
N LEU A 302 4.10 -2.76 32.95
CA LEU A 302 3.59 -1.47 33.44
C LEU A 302 4.72 -0.45 33.63
N GLY A 303 4.57 0.72 33.03
CA GLY A 303 5.51 1.84 33.16
C GLY A 303 6.88 1.63 32.48
N GLN A 304 7.09 0.48 31.84
CA GLN A 304 8.33 0.18 31.11
C GLN A 304 8.11 0.26 29.61
N LYS A 305 9.16 0.61 28.87
CA LYS A 305 9.15 0.60 27.41
C LYS A 305 9.26 -0.84 26.88
N GLY A 306 8.70 -1.10 25.70
CA GLY A 306 8.68 -2.44 25.11
C GLY A 306 7.27 -3.01 25.02
N ALA A 307 6.40 -2.34 24.28
CA ALA A 307 5.06 -2.82 23.99
C ALA A 307 5.07 -3.88 22.87
N SER A 308 4.25 -4.91 23.01
CA SER A 308 3.92 -5.86 21.95
C SER A 308 2.50 -5.59 21.50
N CYS A 309 2.31 -5.35 20.20
CA CYS A 309 1.01 -5.05 19.61
C CYS A 309 0.68 -6.11 18.56
N THR A 310 -0.43 -6.80 18.76
CA THR A 310 -1.01 -7.74 17.80
C THR A 310 -2.11 -7.02 17.05
N ILE A 311 -2.01 -6.99 15.72
CA ILE A 311 -3.00 -6.40 14.83
C ILE A 311 -3.68 -7.55 14.10
N ARG A 312 -4.98 -7.73 14.32
CA ARG A 312 -5.81 -8.67 13.57
C ARG A 312 -6.82 -7.88 12.76
N VAL A 313 -6.86 -8.14 11.47
CA VAL A 313 -7.85 -7.53 10.57
C VAL A 313 -8.69 -8.64 9.98
N SER A 314 -10.01 -8.47 10.01
CA SER A 314 -10.96 -9.40 9.39
C SER A 314 -11.86 -8.64 8.43
N GLY A 315 -12.17 -9.20 7.27
CA GLY A 315 -13.01 -8.50 6.29
C GLY A 315 -13.83 -9.44 5.42
N GLU A 316 -14.88 -8.88 4.82
CA GLU A 316 -15.69 -9.55 3.79
C GLU A 316 -14.95 -9.70 2.46
N ASP A 317 -13.90 -8.89 2.26
CA ASP A 317 -13.00 -8.98 1.11
C ASP A 317 -11.58 -9.29 1.58
N GLN A 318 -11.06 -10.43 1.14
CA GLN A 318 -9.69 -10.84 1.42
C GLN A 318 -8.67 -9.80 0.91
N ALA A 319 -8.99 -9.10 -0.19
CA ALA A 319 -8.12 -8.08 -0.76
C ALA A 319 -7.96 -6.84 0.15
N MET A 320 -8.85 -6.65 1.13
CA MET A 320 -8.76 -5.53 2.09
C MET A 320 -7.88 -5.85 3.31
N ILE A 321 -7.71 -7.13 3.64
CA ILE A 321 -7.09 -7.58 4.90
C ILE A 321 -5.60 -7.20 4.95
N LEU A 322 -4.80 -7.69 4.00
CA LEU A 322 -3.35 -7.47 4.02
C LEU A 322 -2.95 -5.99 3.85
N PRO A 323 -3.58 -5.22 2.94
CA PRO A 323 -3.30 -3.79 2.84
C PRO A 323 -3.63 -3.03 4.14
N ALA A 324 -4.75 -3.34 4.80
CA ALA A 324 -5.11 -2.71 6.07
C ALA A 324 -4.11 -3.07 7.18
N ILE A 325 -3.67 -4.33 7.24
CA ILE A 325 -2.63 -4.76 8.17
C ILE A 325 -1.33 -3.98 7.90
N ASP A 326 -0.89 -3.88 6.65
CA ASP A 326 0.34 -3.18 6.30
C ASP A 326 0.28 -1.69 6.66
N ASP A 327 -0.83 -0.99 6.38
CA ASP A 327 -0.99 0.43 6.74
C ASP A 327 -1.02 0.64 8.26
N LEU A 328 -1.82 -0.15 8.98
CA LEU A 328 -1.87 -0.08 10.45
C LEU A 328 -0.51 -0.38 11.06
N LYS A 329 0.19 -1.42 10.57
CA LYS A 329 1.53 -1.78 11.02
C LYS A 329 2.53 -0.66 10.80
N GLU A 330 2.52 -0.04 9.62
CA GLU A 330 3.41 1.06 9.27
C GLU A 330 3.17 2.28 10.17
N ARG A 331 1.91 2.72 10.29
CA ARG A 331 1.51 3.84 11.17
C ARG A 331 1.81 3.56 12.63
N LEU A 332 1.50 2.35 13.10
CA LEU A 332 1.78 1.93 14.47
C LEU A 332 3.28 1.85 14.71
N SER A 333 4.12 1.46 13.76
CA SER A 333 5.58 1.41 13.98
C SER A 333 6.28 2.77 13.82
N ALA A 334 5.69 3.69 13.05
CA ALA A 334 6.30 4.98 12.74
C ALA A 334 6.20 6.00 13.88
N TRP A 335 7.14 6.95 13.93
CA TRP A 335 6.98 8.14 14.75
C TRP A 335 6.15 9.16 13.98
N LEU A 336 4.95 9.47 14.46
CA LEU A 336 4.02 10.37 13.77
C LEU A 336 3.95 11.71 14.51
N CYS A 337 3.81 12.80 13.75
CA CYS A 337 3.50 14.12 14.31
C CYS A 337 2.14 14.08 15.02
N PRO A 338 2.03 14.55 16.28
CA PRO A 338 0.78 14.48 17.03
C PRO A 338 -0.33 15.40 16.49
N MET A 339 0.01 16.37 15.63
CA MET A 339 -0.97 17.31 15.06
C MET A 339 -1.45 16.94 13.66
N CYS A 340 -0.58 16.37 12.83
CA CYS A 340 -0.88 16.12 11.41
C CYS A 340 -0.63 14.67 10.98
N ALA A 341 -0.32 13.78 11.93
CA ALA A 341 -0.04 12.36 11.71
C ALA A 341 1.09 12.04 10.73
N SER A 342 1.84 13.04 10.24
CA SER A 342 2.88 12.81 9.24
C SER A 342 4.12 12.17 9.87
N PRO A 343 4.79 11.25 9.17
CA PRO A 343 5.95 10.54 9.70
C PRO A 343 7.12 11.51 9.97
N LEU A 344 7.76 11.37 11.11
CA LEU A 344 8.95 12.14 11.49
C LEU A 344 10.20 11.48 10.89
N THR A 345 11.16 12.32 10.48
CA THR A 345 12.47 11.85 10.00
C THR A 345 13.26 11.19 11.12
N LEU A 346 14.21 10.32 10.78
CA LEU A 346 15.07 9.66 11.78
C LEU A 346 15.81 10.68 12.68
N ASP A 347 16.32 11.77 12.09
CA ASP A 347 16.96 12.87 12.85
C ASP A 347 16.00 13.55 13.83
N ASN A 348 14.74 13.77 13.43
CA ASN A 348 13.72 14.29 14.35
C ASN A 348 13.42 13.30 15.48
N VAL A 349 13.36 12.00 15.17
CA VAL A 349 13.13 10.95 16.16
C VAL A 349 14.29 10.86 17.16
N GLU A 350 15.53 10.93 16.69
CA GLU A 350 16.73 10.96 17.55
C GLU A 350 16.74 12.19 18.46
N LYS A 351 16.43 13.39 17.93
CA LYS A 351 16.31 14.61 18.74
C LYS A 351 15.20 14.51 19.79
N LEU A 352 14.04 13.95 19.44
CA LEU A 352 12.96 13.69 20.41
C LEU A 352 13.36 12.67 21.48
N ARG A 353 14.18 11.66 21.13
CA ARG A 353 14.75 10.71 22.10
C ARG A 353 15.68 11.40 23.09
N ASP A 354 16.42 12.40 22.64
CA ASP A 354 17.28 13.25 23.47
C ASP A 354 16.51 14.29 24.30
N GLY A 355 15.17 14.32 24.23
CA GLY A 355 14.34 15.31 24.91
C GLY A 355 14.38 16.71 24.28
N LYS A 356 14.87 16.84 23.05
CA LYS A 356 14.89 18.11 22.32
C LYS A 356 13.54 18.35 21.64
N VAL A 357 13.20 19.63 21.51
CA VAL A 357 12.04 20.06 20.70
C VAL A 357 12.41 19.99 19.22
N VAL A 358 11.55 19.37 18.41
CA VAL A 358 11.70 19.29 16.95
C VAL A 358 10.53 19.98 16.26
N VAL A 359 10.75 20.48 15.05
CA VAL A 359 9.70 21.06 14.22
C VAL A 359 9.26 20.03 13.19
N CYS A 360 7.95 19.77 13.11
CA CYS A 360 7.40 18.88 12.10
C CYS A 360 7.71 19.45 10.69
N PRO A 361 8.30 18.67 9.76
CA PRO A 361 8.63 19.16 8.43
C PRO A 361 7.40 19.37 7.54
N PHE A 362 6.22 18.88 7.96
CA PHE A 362 4.98 18.97 7.20
C PHE A 362 4.08 20.11 7.67
N CYS A 363 3.78 20.19 8.98
CA CYS A 363 2.88 21.22 9.52
C CYS A 363 3.57 22.33 10.33
N SER A 364 4.90 22.27 10.47
CA SER A 364 5.70 23.25 11.22
C SER A 364 5.36 23.39 12.72
N VAL A 365 4.58 22.46 13.30
CA VAL A 365 4.35 22.45 14.76
C VAL A 365 5.62 22.03 15.51
N SER A 366 5.86 22.66 16.66
CA SER A 366 6.92 22.25 17.58
C SER A 366 6.45 21.08 18.44
N ILE A 367 7.25 20.01 18.49
CA ILE A 367 6.97 18.77 19.20
C ILE A 367 8.07 18.59 20.25
N GLY A 368 7.70 18.56 21.52
CA GLY A 368 8.57 18.19 22.63
C GLY A 368 8.04 16.93 23.32
N ARG A 369 8.90 16.24 24.06
CA ARG A 369 8.53 15.07 24.86
C ARG A 369 8.39 15.44 26.33
#